data_AF-A0A401GUQ9-F1
#
_entry.id   AF-A0A401GUQ9-F1
#
_cell.length_a   1.000
_cell.length_b   1.000
_cell.length_c   1.000
_cell.angle_alpha   90.00
_cell.angle_beta   90.00
_cell.angle_gamma   90.00
#
_symmetry.space_group_name_H-M   'P 1'
#
loop_
_entity.id
_entity.type
_entity.pdbx_description
1 polymer ?
#
loop_
_entity_poly.entity_id
_entity_poly.type
_entity_poly.pdbx_seq_one_letter_code
_entity_poly.pdbx_strand_id
1 'polypeptide(L)'
;MQPPYLDTVCREILRVQPLLTILDRLRGLATIRTDTRTQRHDDERDTCPQGHQNIVGVAGSNLSKVLWAEDSLEWKPERWLSPLPSAVTEAHIPGVFSNLMTFIGGGRACIDFKFSEMDMGASLSCVGGLMSPLP
;
A
#
# COMPACT_ATOMS: atom_id res chain seq x y z
N MET A 1 -22.43 3.85 0.82
CA MET A 1 -22.02 2.58 0.18
C MET A 1 -21.40 2.96 -1.15
N GLN A 2 -20.09 2.80 -1.32
CA GLN A 2 -19.34 3.27 -2.49
C GLN A 2 -19.59 2.32 -3.68
N PRO A 3 -19.73 2.82 -4.93
CA PRO A 3 -19.93 1.94 -6.08
C PRO A 3 -18.70 1.02 -6.26
N PRO A 4 -18.90 -0.26 -6.62
CA PRO A 4 -17.84 -1.27 -6.58
C PRO A 4 -16.63 -0.94 -7.45
N TYR A 5 -16.82 -0.26 -8.59
CA TYR A 5 -15.71 0.18 -9.45
C TYR A 5 -14.98 1.42 -8.91
N LEU A 6 -15.66 2.27 -8.14
CA LEU A 6 -15.03 3.46 -7.57
C LEU A 6 -14.05 3.08 -6.45
N ASP A 7 -14.38 2.04 -5.70
CA ASP A 7 -13.46 1.46 -4.71
C ASP A 7 -12.19 0.92 -5.39
N THR A 8 -12.31 0.22 -6.51
CA THR A 8 -11.12 -0.28 -7.23
C THR A 8 -10.24 0.83 -7.77
N VAL A 9 -10.83 1.93 -8.26
CA VAL A 9 -10.12 3.14 -8.66
C VAL A 9 -9.37 3.76 -7.47
N CYS A 10 -10.03 3.95 -6.33
CA CYS A 10 -9.39 4.49 -5.12
C CYS A 10 -8.20 3.63 -4.66
N ARG A 11 -8.37 2.30 -4.63
CA ARG A 11 -7.30 1.37 -4.24
C ARG A 11 -6.11 1.44 -5.19
N GLU A 12 -6.36 1.53 -6.48
CA GLU A 12 -5.29 1.60 -7.47
C GLU A 12 -4.55 2.95 -7.42
N ILE A 13 -5.25 4.05 -7.17
CA ILE A 13 -4.62 5.36 -6.92
C ILE A 13 -3.70 5.27 -5.70
N LEU A 14 -4.17 4.74 -4.57
CA LEU A 14 -3.37 4.61 -3.35
C LEU A 14 -2.17 3.66 -3.51
N ARG A 15 -2.27 2.67 -4.40
CA ARG A 15 -1.17 1.74 -4.70
C ARG A 15 -0.09 2.43 -5.53
N VAL A 16 -0.49 3.02 -6.67
CA VAL A 16 0.46 3.59 -7.64
C VAL A 16 1.04 4.90 -7.15
N GLN A 17 0.21 5.74 -6.53
CA GLN A 17 0.57 7.07 -6.07
C GLN A 17 0.27 7.24 -4.56
N PRO A 18 1.02 6.57 -3.68
CA PRO A 18 0.90 6.80 -2.25
C PRO A 18 1.40 8.20 -1.90
N LEU A 19 0.68 8.91 -1.01
CA LEU A 19 1.09 10.24 -0.52
C LEU A 19 2.43 10.21 0.23
N LEU A 20 2.79 9.04 0.76
CA LEU A 20 4.04 8.80 1.47
C LEU A 20 4.78 7.67 0.78
N THR A 21 5.90 7.99 0.13
CA THR A 21 6.69 7.03 -0.66
C THR A 21 7.78 6.35 0.18
N ILE A 22 8.30 7.06 1.18
CA ILE A 22 9.38 6.62 2.05
C ILE A 22 9.06 7.02 3.50
N LEU A 23 9.39 6.13 4.43
CA LEU A 23 9.26 6.32 5.87
C LEU A 23 10.60 6.09 6.54
N ASP A 24 11.06 7.05 7.35
CA ASP A 24 12.19 6.84 8.24
C ASP A 24 11.71 6.38 9.63
N ARG A 25 12.39 5.37 10.19
CA ARG A 25 12.16 4.89 11.55
C ARG A 25 13.49 4.74 12.28
N LEU A 26 13.63 5.48 13.37
CA LEU A 26 14.68 5.22 14.37
C LEU A 26 14.30 4.00 15.21
N ARG A 27 15.18 3.01 15.27
CA ARG A 27 15.00 1.85 16.15
C ARG A 27 15.22 2.22 17.62
N GLY A 28 14.20 1.97 18.44
CA GLY A 28 14.33 1.84 19.89
C GLY A 28 14.95 0.49 20.30
N LEU A 29 14.98 0.20 21.61
CA LEU A 29 15.63 -0.97 22.26
C LEU A 29 15.17 -2.37 21.80
N ALA A 30 14.23 -2.50 20.86
CA ALA A 30 13.65 -3.79 20.49
C ALA A 30 14.04 -4.23 19.07
N THR A 31 14.56 -5.46 18.97
CA THR A 31 14.81 -6.17 17.72
C THR A 31 13.50 -6.43 16.99
N ILE A 32 13.12 -5.55 16.06
CA ILE A 32 12.01 -5.83 15.13
C ILE A 32 12.54 -6.73 14.01
N ARG A 33 11.72 -7.69 13.56
CA ARG A 33 11.99 -8.52 12.38
C ARG A 33 11.93 -7.63 11.14
N THR A 34 13.06 -7.42 10.46
CA THR A 34 13.05 -6.78 9.14
C THR A 34 12.92 -7.92 8.14
N ASP A 35 11.74 -8.07 7.52
CA ASP A 35 11.59 -9.00 6.40
C ASP A 35 12.09 -8.29 5.14
N THR A 36 13.41 -8.13 5.06
CA THR A 36 14.08 -7.76 3.82
C THR A 36 14.06 -9.00 2.94
N ARG A 37 12.99 -9.20 2.17
CA ARG A 37 13.00 -10.08 0.98
C ARG A 37 13.92 -9.51 -0.11
N THR A 38 15.15 -9.14 0.26
CA THR A 38 16.25 -8.91 -0.67
C THR A 38 16.85 -10.26 -0.99
N GLN A 39 16.13 -11.11 -1.72
CA GLN A 39 16.69 -12.20 -2.53
C GLN A 39 17.85 -13.02 -1.89
N ARG A 40 17.86 -13.14 -0.56
CA ARG A 40 18.76 -13.97 0.22
C ARG A 40 17.89 -15.08 0.74
N HIS A 41 18.00 -16.17 0.01
CA HIS A 41 17.46 -17.45 0.36
C HIS A 41 18.26 -17.94 1.57
N ASP A 42 17.87 -17.54 2.78
CA ASP A 42 18.14 -18.23 4.04
C ASP A 42 17.50 -17.45 5.19
N ASP A 43 17.04 -18.17 6.21
CA ASP A 43 16.47 -17.67 7.48
C ASP A 43 17.47 -16.85 8.33
N GLU A 44 18.37 -16.10 7.70
CA GLU A 44 19.34 -15.25 8.36
C GLU A 44 18.63 -14.02 8.92
N ARG A 45 18.52 -14.00 10.24
CA ARG A 45 17.95 -12.89 11.00
C ARG A 45 18.91 -11.71 10.89
N ASP A 46 18.65 -10.79 9.97
CA ASP A 46 19.39 -9.52 9.90
C ASP A 46 19.12 -8.70 11.16
N THR A 47 20.04 -8.78 12.12
CA THR A 47 20.02 -8.02 13.36
C THR A 47 20.52 -6.60 13.09
N CYS A 48 19.60 -5.69 12.84
CA CYS A 48 19.94 -4.26 12.74
C CYS A 48 20.22 -3.69 14.15
N PRO A 49 21.41 -3.09 14.40
CA PRO A 49 21.77 -2.62 15.74
C PRO A 49 20.87 -1.47 16.24
N GLN A 50 20.86 -1.27 17.56
CA GLN A 50 20.12 -0.17 18.18
C GLN A 50 20.59 1.19 17.64
N GLY A 51 19.67 2.15 17.51
CA GLY A 51 19.97 3.49 17.03
C GLY A 51 20.13 3.61 15.51
N HIS A 52 19.98 2.52 14.76
CA HIS A 52 19.98 2.58 13.29
C HIS A 52 18.67 3.16 12.75
N GLN A 53 18.80 3.97 11.70
CA GLN A 53 17.69 4.44 10.89
C GLN A 53 17.30 3.36 9.89
N ASN A 54 16.04 2.95 9.95
CA ASN A 54 15.42 2.04 9.02
C ASN A 54 14.53 2.82 8.05
N ILE A 55 14.95 2.86 6.78
CA ILE A 55 14.18 3.47 5.71
C ILE A 55 13.24 2.41 5.11
N VAL A 56 11.93 2.65 5.20
CA VAL A 56 10.89 1.77 4.67
C VAL A 56 10.33 2.38 3.39
N GLY A 57 10.51 1.68 2.27
CA GLY A 57 9.98 2.09 0.97
C GLY A 57 8.53 1.67 0.77
N VAL A 58 7.59 2.59 0.98
CA VAL A 58 6.16 2.37 0.71
C VAL A 58 5.91 2.12 -0.77
N ALA A 59 6.46 2.97 -1.63
CA ALA A 59 6.37 2.79 -3.08
C ALA A 59 7.05 1.49 -3.52
N GLY A 60 8.18 1.13 -2.88
CA GLY A 60 8.86 -0.14 -3.12
C GLY A 60 7.96 -1.35 -2.87
N SER A 61 7.15 -1.33 -1.81
CA SER A 61 6.17 -2.40 -1.54
C SER A 61 5.00 -2.38 -2.51
N ASN A 62 4.40 -1.20 -2.75
CA ASN A 62 3.18 -1.07 -3.54
C ASN A 62 3.40 -1.26 -5.06
N LEU A 63 4.64 -1.03 -5.54
CA LEU A 63 5.03 -1.11 -6.94
C LEU A 63 6.02 -2.26 -7.22
N SER A 64 6.31 -3.11 -6.22
CA SER A 64 7.23 -4.23 -6.41
C SER A 64 6.71 -5.18 -7.49
N LYS A 65 7.53 -5.41 -8.53
CA LYS A 65 7.23 -6.40 -9.58
C LYS A 65 7.16 -7.83 -9.05
N VAL A 66 7.89 -8.11 -7.97
CA VAL A 66 7.88 -9.42 -7.30
C VAL A 66 6.52 -9.68 -6.63
N LEU A 67 5.88 -8.63 -6.10
CA LEU A 67 4.57 -8.75 -5.43
C LEU A 67 3.42 -8.58 -6.43
N TRP A 68 3.49 -7.56 -7.27
CA TRP A 68 2.38 -7.09 -8.12
C TRP A 68 2.50 -7.49 -9.59
N ALA A 69 3.45 -8.37 -9.94
CA ALA A 69 3.81 -8.77 -11.30
C ALA A 69 4.48 -7.67 -12.13
N GLU A 70 4.87 -8.00 -13.37
CA GLU A 70 5.67 -7.12 -14.24
C GLU A 70 4.97 -5.79 -14.56
N ASP A 71 3.65 -5.80 -14.59
CA ASP A 71 2.80 -4.65 -14.86
C ASP A 71 2.53 -3.78 -13.61
N SER A 72 3.32 -3.94 -12.54
CA SER A 72 3.14 -3.23 -11.27
C SER A 72 3.17 -1.71 -11.39
N LEU A 73 3.88 -1.17 -12.38
CA LEU A 73 4.00 0.28 -12.62
C LEU A 73 2.83 0.85 -13.42
N GLU A 74 1.99 0.00 -14.00
CA GLU A 74 0.82 0.42 -14.76
C GLU A 74 -0.37 0.63 -13.81
N TRP A 75 -1.13 1.70 -14.07
CA TRP A 75 -2.37 1.99 -13.35
C TRP A 75 -3.51 1.17 -13.98
N LYS A 76 -4.00 0.16 -13.24
CA LYS A 76 -5.05 -0.78 -13.68
C LYS A 76 -6.08 -1.02 -12.57
N PRO A 77 -7.18 -0.24 -12.50
CA PRO A 77 -8.24 -0.44 -11.51
C PRO A 77 -8.85 -1.84 -11.54
N GLU A 78 -8.92 -2.47 -12.72
CA GLU A 78 -9.49 -3.80 -12.92
C GLU A 78 -8.75 -4.90 -12.15
N ARG A 79 -7.50 -4.63 -11.74
CA ARG A 79 -6.70 -5.54 -10.91
C ARG A 79 -7.43 -5.97 -9.64
N TRP A 80 -8.23 -5.07 -9.06
CA TRP A 80 -8.96 -5.28 -7.81
C TRP A 80 -10.32 -5.98 -8.01
N LEU A 81 -10.76 -6.20 -9.25
CA LEU A 81 -11.99 -6.95 -9.56
C LEU A 81 -11.76 -8.46 -9.56
N SER A 82 -10.50 -8.89 -9.59
CA SER A 82 -10.10 -10.31 -9.56
C SER A 82 -9.30 -10.61 -8.28
N PRO A 83 -9.19 -11.89 -7.89
CA PRO A 83 -8.34 -12.26 -6.77
C PRO A 83 -6.90 -11.76 -6.98
N LEU A 84 -6.32 -11.18 -5.94
CA LEU A 84 -4.95 -10.67 -5.98
C LEU A 84 -3.94 -11.81 -6.14
N PRO A 85 -2.75 -11.55 -6.71
CA PRO A 85 -1.67 -12.53 -6.75
C PRO A 85 -1.35 -13.09 -5.36
N SER A 86 -1.09 -14.39 -5.27
CA SER A 86 -0.74 -15.05 -3.99
C SER A 86 0.46 -14.38 -3.31
N ALA A 87 1.42 -13.89 -4.11
CA ALA A 87 2.57 -13.15 -3.64
C ALA A 87 2.20 -11.91 -2.79
N VAL A 88 1.11 -11.21 -3.11
CA VAL A 88 0.61 -10.08 -2.31
C VAL A 88 -0.09 -10.57 -1.05
N THR A 89 -0.96 -11.57 -1.16
CA THR A 89 -1.78 -12.06 -0.03
C THR A 89 -0.95 -12.80 1.02
N GLU A 90 0.09 -13.49 0.61
CA GLU A 90 1.01 -14.25 1.48
C GLU A 90 2.18 -13.42 2.00
N ALA A 91 2.40 -12.21 1.46
CA ALA A 91 3.48 -11.34 1.93
C ALA A 91 3.23 -10.74 3.32
N HIS A 92 2.00 -10.84 3.86
CA HIS A 92 1.62 -10.27 5.16
C HIS A 92 2.08 -8.81 5.32
N ILE A 93 1.85 -8.01 4.27
CA ILE A 93 2.24 -6.60 4.24
C ILE A 93 1.60 -5.90 5.45
N PRO A 94 2.38 -5.24 6.32
CA PRO A 94 1.87 -4.67 7.57
C PRO A 94 1.17 -3.33 7.32
N GLY A 95 0.16 -3.33 6.45
CA GLY A 95 -0.68 -2.19 6.10
C GLY A 95 -2.13 -2.40 6.57
N VAL A 96 -2.78 -1.36 7.09
CA VAL A 96 -4.17 -1.45 7.56
C VAL A 96 -5.22 -1.51 6.43
N PHE A 97 -4.79 -1.33 5.18
CA PHE A 97 -5.69 -1.21 4.05
C PHE A 97 -5.18 -1.99 2.83
N SER A 98 -5.99 -2.91 2.32
CA SER A 98 -5.83 -3.54 1.00
C SER A 98 -4.44 -4.11 0.66
N ASN A 99 -3.69 -4.61 1.66
CA ASN A 99 -2.30 -5.06 1.49
C ASN A 99 -1.36 -3.96 0.95
N LEU A 100 -1.65 -2.68 1.25
CA LEU A 100 -0.86 -1.52 0.86
C LEU A 100 -0.16 -0.89 2.06
N MET A 101 1.08 -0.45 1.86
CA MET A 101 1.85 0.26 2.87
C MET A 101 1.45 1.74 3.00
N THR A 102 0.53 2.22 2.16
CA THR A 102 0.12 3.63 2.06
C THR A 102 -0.37 4.22 3.38
N PHE A 103 -1.11 3.44 4.17
CA PHE A 103 -1.59 3.84 5.49
C PHE A 103 -0.81 3.22 6.66
N ILE A 104 0.25 2.46 6.36
CA ILE A 104 1.10 1.78 7.35
C ILE A 104 0.27 0.82 8.22
N GLY A 105 0.91 0.15 9.17
CA GLY A 105 0.29 -0.72 10.17
C GLY A 105 0.98 -0.65 11.52
N GLY A 106 0.38 -1.32 12.50
CA GLY A 106 0.79 -1.26 13.91
C GLY A 106 0.41 0.05 14.58
N GLY A 107 1.11 0.42 15.66
CA GLY A 107 0.78 1.60 16.49
C GLY A 107 0.98 2.97 15.84
N ARG A 108 1.38 3.03 14.55
CA ARG A 108 1.51 4.25 13.75
C ARG A 108 0.71 4.18 12.45
N ALA A 109 -0.27 3.27 12.37
CA ALA A 109 -1.21 3.24 11.26
C ALA A 109 -1.94 4.58 11.18
N CYS A 110 -2.27 5.01 9.95
CA CYS A 110 -3.13 6.16 9.75
C CYS A 110 -4.49 5.89 10.42
N ILE A 111 -4.81 6.66 11.46
CA ILE A 111 -6.07 6.52 12.18
C ILE A 111 -7.28 6.89 11.31
N ASP A 112 -7.08 7.82 10.37
CA ASP A 112 -8.11 8.37 9.50
C ASP A 112 -8.12 7.71 8.10
N PHE A 113 -7.60 6.49 7.96
CA PHE A 113 -7.56 5.81 6.66
C PHE A 113 -8.96 5.62 6.06
N LYS A 114 -9.96 5.30 6.90
CA LYS A 114 -11.37 5.16 6.47
C LYS A 114 -11.99 6.48 6.05
N PHE A 115 -11.62 7.56 6.73
CA PHE A 115 -12.05 8.90 6.33
C PHE A 115 -11.46 9.26 4.97
N SER A 116 -10.17 8.99 4.77
CA SER A 116 -9.48 9.21 3.50
C SER A 116 -10.09 8.37 2.37
N GLU A 117 -10.43 7.11 2.63
CA GLU A 117 -11.12 6.23 1.67
C GLU A 117 -12.48 6.80 1.23
N MET A 118 -13.29 7.22 2.20
CA MET A 118 -14.60 7.83 1.95
C MET A 118 -14.48 9.15 1.18
N ASP A 119 -13.54 10.01 1.56
CA ASP A 119 -13.35 11.33 0.96
C ASP A 119 -12.88 11.25 -0.50
N MET A 120 -11.95 10.33 -0.80
CA MET A 120 -11.56 10.05 -2.19
C MET A 120 -12.75 9.55 -3.01
N GLY A 121 -13.57 8.67 -2.44
CA GLY A 121 -14.79 8.19 -3.08
C GLY A 121 -15.76 9.33 -3.38
N ALA A 122 -16.02 10.20 -2.41
CA ALA A 122 -16.90 11.36 -2.60
C ALA A 122 -16.35 12.31 -3.68
N SER A 123 -15.06 12.64 -3.61
CA SER A 123 -14.38 13.54 -4.56
C SER A 123 -14.46 13.02 -6.00
N LEU A 124 -14.14 11.74 -6.21
CA LEU A 124 -14.20 11.12 -7.54
C LEU A 124 -15.64 11.01 -8.06
N SER A 125 -16.61 10.71 -7.19
CA SER A 125 -18.03 10.68 -7.57
C SER A 125 -18.53 12.05 -8.02
N CYS A 126 -18.13 13.13 -7.35
CA CYS A 126 -18.47 14.50 -7.73
C CYS A 126 -17.91 14.87 -9.11
N VAL A 127 -16.64 14.53 -9.36
CA VAL A 127 -16.00 14.78 -10.66
C VAL A 127 -16.66 13.97 -11.77
N GLY A 128 -16.95 12.68 -11.52
CA GLY A 128 -17.64 11.83 -12.49
C GLY A 128 -19.06 12.33 -12.83
N GLY A 129 -19.79 12.84 -11.84
CA GLY A 129 -21.11 13.46 -12.05
C GLY A 129 -21.05 14.81 -12.78
N LEU A 130 -19.97 15.58 -12.62
CA LEU A 130 -19.75 16.81 -13.38
C LEU A 130 -19.35 16.55 -14.84
N MET A 131 -18.80 15.38 -15.14
CA MET A 131 -18.38 14.96 -16.49
C MET A 131 -19.47 14.20 -17.26
N SER A 132 -20.58 13.80 -16.62
CA SER A 132 -21.74 13.32 -17.37
C SER A 132 -22.31 14.48 -18.18
N PRO A 133 -22.60 14.29 -19.49
CA PRO A 133 -23.16 15.36 -20.30
C PRO A 133 -24.44 15.85 -19.62
N LEU A 134 -24.47 17.14 -19.29
CA LEU A 134 -25.72 17.82 -18.95
C LEU A 134 -26.72 17.54 -20.08
N PRO A 135 -28.00 17.26 -19.75
CA PRO A 135 -29.03 17.04 -20.77
C PRO A 135 -29.18 18.24 -21.71
#